data_AF-A0A9N8KQU7-F1
#
_entry.id   AF-A0A9N8KQU7-F1
#
_cell.length_a   1.000
_cell.length_b   1.000
_cell.length_c   1.000
_cell.angle_alpha   90.00
_cell.angle_beta   90.00
_cell.angle_gamma   90.00
#
_symmetry.space_group_name_H-M   'P 1'
#
loop_
_entity.id
_entity.type
_entity.pdbx_description
1 polymer ?
#
loop_
_entity_poly.entity_id
_entity_poly.type
_entity_poly.pdbx_seq_one_letter_code
_entity_poly.pdbx_strand_id
1 'polypeptide(L)'
;MPQEESKPIDAPTNQESLDDAVQHLKLSEHQSAVKDGAESSADDNNQDPTQAPAKKSKKKKIKDAVASMASSSKSPVAPTSAEDPLPASTLDKLSDSQINQLVQSNPALAQAMLKGGTSLDARSMRELLKSVSAADLMTGMSSGKNAKDMADYKFWSTQPVPRFDEKAAAQEKPVQEGPIKEVDPDKWSEIDLLDDAELKEVQELLCNHYVEDDEAMFRFNYLNETLNWALKAPGWRKSWHVGVRATKSHKLVAFISGVPVRLNIRDRLVNTAEINFLCVHKKLRSKRLAPVLIMEITRRCNLEGIYQAIYTAGVVLPKPVASCRYFHRALDWEKLYNYRLPERTVTPGLRLMRAEDADQVTSLLERYMKRVKMAQEFNKEEVLHWFLDKETDPKSNKRVVWTYVVEDTNKKITDFFSFYCLESSVIHNASHSSTIRAAYLFYYATESAFETQNDDDEVLKARLNLLKFGPGDGQLHYYLFNYRTADLPSGVDTKNQVDARQRGGVGVVML
;
A
#
# COMPACT_ATOMS: atom_id res chain seq x y z
N MET A 1 -36.36 -28.12 0.88
CA MET A 1 -36.50 -27.52 2.23
C MET A 1 -35.41 -26.46 2.36
N PRO A 2 -35.67 -25.28 2.94
CA PRO A 2 -34.64 -24.27 3.14
C PRO A 2 -33.59 -24.79 4.13
N GLN A 3 -32.31 -24.49 3.88
CA GLN A 3 -31.23 -24.78 4.82
C GLN A 3 -31.05 -23.60 5.76
N GLU A 4 -31.06 -23.87 7.05
CA GLU A 4 -30.77 -22.87 8.10
C GLU A 4 -29.28 -22.51 8.09
N GLU A 5 -28.98 -21.22 8.29
CA GLU A 5 -27.62 -20.78 8.59
C GLU A 5 -27.20 -21.25 9.99
N SER A 6 -25.95 -21.71 10.12
CA SER A 6 -25.32 -21.87 11.43
C SER A 6 -23.87 -21.38 11.40
N LYS A 7 -23.49 -20.72 12.50
CA LYS A 7 -22.43 -19.69 12.56
C LYS A 7 -21.04 -20.28 12.82
N PRO A 8 -19.96 -19.53 12.53
CA PRO A 8 -18.64 -19.83 13.09
C PRO A 8 -18.70 -19.78 14.63
N ILE A 9 -18.07 -20.75 15.28
CA ILE A 9 -17.92 -20.80 16.74
C ILE A 9 -16.59 -20.10 17.09
N ASP A 10 -16.68 -18.92 17.68
CA ASP A 10 -15.53 -18.27 18.34
C ASP A 10 -15.31 -18.89 19.73
N ALA A 11 -14.04 -18.97 20.15
CA ALA A 11 -13.69 -19.33 21.52
C ALA A 11 -13.98 -18.16 22.48
N PRO A 12 -14.46 -18.41 23.71
CA PRO A 12 -14.96 -17.33 24.57
C PRO A 12 -13.82 -16.47 25.13
N THR A 13 -13.73 -15.22 24.67
CA THR A 13 -13.17 -14.14 25.49
C THR A 13 -14.19 -13.77 26.58
N ASN A 14 -13.80 -13.84 27.85
CA ASN A 14 -14.67 -13.60 29.01
C ASN A 14 -15.36 -12.22 28.97
N GLN A 15 -16.56 -12.19 28.40
CA GLN A 15 -17.36 -10.98 28.26
C GLN A 15 -17.87 -10.49 29.63
N GLU A 16 -18.11 -11.41 30.56
CA GLU A 16 -18.38 -11.13 31.98
C GLU A 16 -17.27 -10.28 32.64
N SER A 17 -15.99 -10.53 32.32
CA SER A 17 -14.88 -9.73 32.89
C SER A 17 -14.81 -8.29 32.35
N LEU A 18 -15.40 -8.04 31.17
CA LEU A 18 -15.57 -6.71 30.59
C LEU A 18 -16.79 -6.01 31.20
N ASP A 19 -17.89 -6.73 31.40
CA ASP A 19 -19.11 -6.17 31.98
C ASP A 19 -18.96 -5.87 33.49
N ASP A 20 -18.25 -6.71 34.27
CA ASP A 20 -17.91 -6.43 35.68
C ASP A 20 -17.05 -5.17 35.83
N ALA A 21 -16.04 -4.99 34.95
CA ALA A 21 -15.20 -3.79 34.95
C ALA A 21 -16.02 -2.52 34.65
N VAL A 22 -17.03 -2.62 33.78
CA VAL A 22 -17.95 -1.52 33.45
C VAL A 22 -18.96 -1.26 34.58
N GLN A 23 -19.37 -2.27 35.34
CA GLN A 23 -20.22 -2.07 36.53
C GLN A 23 -19.46 -1.41 37.68
N HIS A 24 -18.22 -1.84 37.95
CA HIS A 24 -17.39 -1.24 39.01
C HIS A 24 -17.13 0.26 38.78
N LEU A 25 -17.06 0.71 37.53
CA LEU A 25 -16.90 2.13 37.18
C LEU A 25 -18.18 2.98 37.35
N LYS A 26 -19.37 2.37 37.42
CA LYS A 26 -20.64 3.11 37.61
C LYS A 26 -20.98 3.37 39.08
N LEU A 27 -20.38 2.65 40.01
CA LEU A 27 -20.66 2.77 41.45
C LEU A 27 -19.95 3.96 42.12
N SER A 28 -19.01 4.63 41.44
CA SER A 28 -18.25 5.76 41.99
C SER A 28 -18.87 7.15 41.79
N GLU A 29 -19.99 7.29 41.08
CA GLU A 29 -20.61 8.60 40.77
C GLU A 29 -21.83 8.97 41.65
N HIS A 30 -22.07 8.26 42.76
CA HIS A 30 -23.19 8.55 43.67
C HIS A 30 -22.75 8.89 45.10
N GLN A 31 -22.10 10.05 45.26
CA GLN A 31 -21.98 10.72 46.55
C GLN A 31 -21.82 12.26 46.47
N SER A 32 -22.86 12.95 45.97
CA SER A 32 -23.16 14.35 46.38
C SER A 32 -24.59 14.72 45.96
N ALA A 33 -25.48 14.95 46.93
CA ALA A 33 -26.88 15.31 46.69
C ALA A 33 -27.09 16.83 46.61
N VAL A 34 -28.19 17.27 45.97
CA VAL A 34 -29.16 18.29 46.49
C VAL A 34 -30.56 17.96 45.90
N LYS A 35 -31.62 18.38 46.61
CA LYS A 35 -33.05 18.06 46.41
C LYS A 35 -33.86 19.18 45.70
N ASP A 36 -35.16 18.87 45.50
CA ASP A 36 -36.33 19.74 45.26
C ASP A 36 -36.60 20.17 43.80
N GLY A 37 -37.83 20.10 43.24
CA GLY A 37 -39.08 19.46 43.70
C GLY A 37 -40.35 20.00 43.00
N ALA A 38 -41.27 19.12 42.54
CA ALA A 38 -42.64 19.38 41.99
C ALA A 38 -42.72 20.33 40.73
N GLU A 39 -43.73 20.42 39.83
CA GLU A 39 -44.96 19.69 39.40
C GLU A 39 -45.44 20.35 38.05
N SER A 40 -46.40 19.91 37.21
CA SER A 40 -47.31 18.75 37.10
C SER A 40 -47.83 18.55 35.63
N SER A 41 -48.63 17.48 35.40
CA SER A 41 -49.78 17.37 34.45
C SER A 41 -49.68 17.70 32.92
N ALA A 42 -49.69 16.61 32.13
CA ALA A 42 -50.75 16.19 31.15
C ALA A 42 -50.96 16.84 29.74
N ASP A 43 -51.38 15.94 28.83
CA ASP A 43 -52.14 16.04 27.55
C ASP A 43 -51.53 16.60 26.23
N ASP A 44 -50.95 15.67 25.46
CA ASP A 44 -51.47 15.12 24.18
C ASP A 44 -51.95 16.05 23.02
N ASN A 45 -51.13 16.22 21.97
CA ASN A 45 -51.37 15.55 20.67
C ASN A 45 -50.28 15.72 19.58
N ASN A 46 -50.25 14.74 18.68
CA ASN A 46 -49.41 14.54 17.48
C ASN A 46 -48.98 15.78 16.65
N GLN A 47 -47.68 15.88 16.32
CA GLN A 47 -47.15 15.65 14.95
C GLN A 47 -45.60 15.72 14.84
N ASP A 48 -45.02 14.66 14.27
CA ASP A 48 -43.73 14.47 13.56
C ASP A 48 -42.57 15.50 13.70
N PRO A 49 -41.40 15.11 14.25
CA PRO A 49 -40.15 15.87 14.17
C PRO A 49 -39.07 15.19 13.30
N THR A 50 -38.70 15.87 12.21
CA THR A 50 -37.40 15.67 11.56
C THR A 50 -36.24 16.25 12.40
N GLN A 51 -35.01 15.83 12.07
CA GLN A 51 -33.70 16.36 12.52
C GLN A 51 -33.12 15.87 13.87
N ALA A 52 -31.92 15.29 13.79
CA ALA A 52 -30.99 15.12 14.90
C ALA A 52 -29.56 15.58 14.54
N PRO A 53 -29.17 16.84 14.85
CA PRO A 53 -27.81 17.34 14.61
C PRO A 53 -27.05 17.67 15.92
N ALA A 54 -26.36 16.68 16.52
CA ALA A 54 -25.62 16.94 17.79
C ALA A 54 -24.20 16.33 17.92
N LYS A 55 -23.83 15.27 17.17
CA LYS A 55 -22.53 14.59 17.34
C LYS A 55 -21.36 15.18 16.53
N LYS A 56 -21.60 15.94 15.45
CA LYS A 56 -20.53 16.48 14.59
C LYS A 56 -19.83 17.74 15.13
N SER A 57 -20.50 18.60 15.92
CA SER A 57 -19.92 19.89 16.35
C SER A 57 -18.87 19.76 17.47
N LYS A 58 -19.03 18.79 18.39
CA LYS A 58 -18.07 18.58 19.50
C LYS A 58 -16.70 18.04 19.04
N LYS A 59 -16.67 17.11 18.06
CA LYS A 59 -15.40 16.60 17.49
C LYS A 59 -14.57 17.68 16.79
N LYS A 60 -15.21 18.70 16.18
CA LYS A 60 -14.51 19.81 15.53
C LYS A 60 -13.81 20.72 16.55
N LYS A 61 -14.52 21.13 17.63
CA LYS A 61 -13.96 21.98 18.69
C LYS A 61 -12.71 21.39 19.38
N ILE A 62 -12.64 20.07 19.55
CA ILE A 62 -11.47 19.40 20.16
C ILE A 62 -10.27 19.43 19.19
N LYS A 63 -10.50 19.18 17.89
CA LYS A 63 -9.45 19.22 16.87
C LYS A 63 -8.88 20.64 16.70
N ASP A 64 -9.73 21.65 16.77
CA ASP A 64 -9.33 23.06 16.70
C ASP A 64 -8.56 23.53 17.95
N ALA A 65 -8.87 22.98 19.14
CA ALA A 65 -8.14 23.27 20.38
C ALA A 65 -6.72 22.65 20.42
N VAL A 66 -6.56 21.42 19.92
CA VAL A 66 -5.24 20.80 19.79
C VAL A 66 -4.39 21.53 18.74
N ALA A 67 -5.01 22.01 17.66
CA ALA A 67 -4.33 22.82 16.65
C ALA A 67 -3.90 24.22 17.14
N SER A 68 -4.70 24.88 17.99
CA SER A 68 -4.36 26.21 18.52
C SER A 68 -3.27 26.18 19.60
N MET A 69 -3.16 25.09 20.37
CA MET A 69 -2.06 24.90 21.32
C MET A 69 -0.72 24.65 20.62
N ALA A 70 -0.72 24.02 19.45
CA ALA A 70 0.49 23.83 18.64
C ALA A 70 1.00 25.14 17.99
N SER A 71 0.13 26.13 17.75
CA SER A 71 0.50 27.41 17.12
C SER A 71 0.81 28.55 18.11
N SER A 72 0.63 28.34 19.41
CA SER A 72 0.73 29.39 20.44
C SER A 72 1.85 29.15 21.47
N SER A 73 3.07 28.87 21.02
CA SER A 73 4.26 29.02 21.86
C SER A 73 5.40 29.79 21.16
N LYS A 74 5.50 31.09 21.47
CA LYS A 74 6.73 31.87 21.22
C LYS A 74 7.74 31.54 22.31
N SER A 75 8.45 30.43 22.16
CA SER A 75 9.55 30.00 23.04
C SER A 75 10.70 29.41 22.20
N PRO A 76 11.98 29.51 22.63
CA PRO A 76 13.12 29.23 21.75
C PRO A 76 13.40 27.74 21.44
N VAL A 77 12.50 26.83 21.85
CA VAL A 77 12.67 25.38 21.74
C VAL A 77 11.42 24.79 21.08
N ALA A 78 11.31 25.01 19.77
CA ALA A 78 10.38 24.29 18.90
C ALA A 78 11.12 23.10 18.26
N PRO A 79 10.47 21.94 18.07
CA PRO A 79 11.10 20.81 17.40
C PRO A 79 11.44 21.19 15.95
N THR A 80 12.68 20.93 15.54
CA THR A 80 13.20 21.27 14.21
C THR A 80 12.99 20.15 13.19
N SER A 81 12.58 18.97 13.64
CA SER A 81 12.31 17.79 12.81
C SER A 81 10.99 17.11 13.17
N ALA A 82 10.53 16.20 12.31
CA ALA A 82 9.37 15.33 12.59
C ALA A 82 9.72 14.09 13.45
N GLU A 83 11.01 13.90 13.78
CA GLU A 83 11.51 12.77 14.59
C GLU A 83 11.72 13.14 16.06
N ASP A 84 11.63 14.44 16.41
CA ASP A 84 11.79 14.91 17.78
C ASP A 84 10.61 14.46 18.68
N PRO A 85 10.86 13.92 19.88
CA PRO A 85 9.80 13.59 20.83
C PRO A 85 9.06 14.87 21.28
N LEU A 86 7.78 14.73 21.62
CA LEU A 86 6.97 15.85 22.11
C LEU A 86 7.65 16.50 23.33
N PRO A 87 7.90 17.83 23.32
CA PRO A 87 8.61 18.49 24.42
C PRO A 87 7.91 18.21 25.75
N ALA A 88 8.64 17.74 26.77
CA ALA A 88 8.04 17.40 28.07
C ALA A 88 7.19 18.55 28.66
N SER A 89 7.61 19.80 28.40
CA SER A 89 6.93 21.04 28.78
C SER A 89 5.56 21.30 28.12
N THR A 90 5.13 20.53 27.11
CA THR A 90 3.76 20.59 26.56
C THR A 90 2.86 19.52 27.17
N LEU A 91 3.39 18.33 27.46
CA LEU A 91 2.69 17.23 28.15
C LEU A 91 2.40 17.56 29.62
N ASP A 92 3.30 18.27 30.29
CA ASP A 92 3.13 18.69 31.69
C ASP A 92 2.11 19.85 31.84
N LYS A 93 1.61 20.43 30.74
CA LYS A 93 0.55 21.46 30.71
C LYS A 93 -0.86 20.92 30.46
N LEU A 94 -1.00 19.65 30.07
CA LEU A 94 -2.30 19.00 29.92
C LEU A 94 -2.83 18.59 31.30
N SER A 95 -4.09 18.88 31.57
CA SER A 95 -4.76 18.41 32.78
C SER A 95 -5.06 16.90 32.70
N ASP A 96 -5.11 16.23 33.85
CA ASP A 96 -5.34 14.78 33.91
C ASP A 96 -6.67 14.37 33.23
N SER A 97 -7.68 15.24 33.26
CA SER A 97 -8.96 15.05 32.56
C SER A 97 -8.84 15.11 31.04
N GLN A 98 -7.94 15.95 30.48
CA GLN A 98 -7.67 16.01 29.04
C GLN A 98 -6.90 14.77 28.57
N ILE A 99 -5.98 14.26 29.38
CA ILE A 99 -5.23 13.02 29.09
C ILE A 99 -6.19 11.83 29.09
N ASN A 100 -7.07 11.72 30.09
CA ASN A 100 -8.11 10.70 30.14
C ASN A 100 -9.05 10.76 28.92
N GLN A 101 -9.44 11.96 28.46
CA GLN A 101 -10.23 12.11 27.24
C GLN A 101 -9.46 11.71 25.97
N LEU A 102 -8.15 11.98 25.91
CA LEU A 102 -7.31 11.55 24.78
C LEU A 102 -7.26 10.01 24.69
N VAL A 103 -7.05 9.33 25.82
CA VAL A 103 -7.03 7.85 25.92
C VAL A 103 -8.41 7.25 25.61
N GLN A 104 -9.49 7.77 26.19
CA GLN A 104 -10.86 7.32 25.89
C GLN A 104 -11.26 7.54 24.42
N SER A 105 -10.70 8.57 23.76
CA SER A 105 -10.96 8.84 22.33
C SER A 105 -10.07 8.04 21.37
N ASN A 106 -9.05 7.33 21.87
CA ASN A 106 -8.18 6.45 21.09
C ASN A 106 -8.16 5.01 21.65
N PRO A 107 -9.06 4.12 21.16
CA PRO A 107 -9.17 2.75 21.64
C PRO A 107 -7.88 1.92 21.54
N ALA A 108 -7.00 2.22 20.58
CA ALA A 108 -5.72 1.53 20.42
C ALA A 108 -4.74 1.89 21.55
N LEU A 109 -4.72 3.17 21.95
CA LEU A 109 -3.90 3.64 23.08
C LEU A 109 -4.37 2.99 24.39
N ALA A 110 -5.69 2.93 24.62
CA ALA A 110 -6.26 2.25 25.78
C ALA A 110 -5.94 0.73 25.82
N GLN A 111 -5.98 0.04 24.68
CA GLN A 111 -5.59 -1.38 24.60
C GLN A 111 -4.10 -1.62 24.84
N ALA A 112 -3.22 -0.71 24.41
CA ALA A 112 -1.79 -0.80 24.71
C ALA A 112 -1.54 -0.74 26.23
N MET A 113 -2.27 0.12 26.97
CA MET A 113 -2.15 0.21 28.43
C MET A 113 -2.61 -1.07 29.14
N LEU A 114 -3.76 -1.64 28.76
CA LEU A 114 -4.23 -2.91 29.35
C LEU A 114 -3.25 -4.07 29.11
N LYS A 115 -2.56 -4.11 27.98
CA LYS A 115 -1.59 -5.18 27.67
C LYS A 115 -0.24 -5.00 28.36
N GLY A 116 0.16 -3.76 28.68
CA GLY A 116 1.43 -3.46 29.32
C GLY A 116 1.48 -3.67 30.84
N GLY A 117 0.34 -3.99 31.48
CA GLY A 117 0.25 -4.13 32.94
C GLY A 117 0.46 -2.82 33.72
N THR A 118 0.48 -1.68 33.02
CA THR A 118 0.64 -0.35 33.61
C THR A 118 -0.68 0.15 34.20
N SER A 119 -0.62 0.84 35.34
CA SER A 119 -1.81 1.39 35.99
C SER A 119 -2.47 2.50 35.15
N LEU A 120 -3.79 2.58 35.24
CA LEU A 120 -4.62 3.61 34.59
C LEU A 120 -4.54 4.97 35.32
N ASP A 121 -3.38 5.30 35.88
CA ASP A 121 -3.13 6.56 36.58
C ASP A 121 -2.50 7.61 35.64
N ALA A 122 -2.82 8.89 35.86
CA ALA A 122 -2.42 9.97 34.97
C ALA A 122 -0.90 10.22 34.91
N ARG A 123 -0.10 9.59 35.78
CA ARG A 123 1.35 9.67 35.77
C ARG A 123 1.94 8.68 34.76
N SER A 124 1.54 7.40 34.82
CA SER A 124 1.91 6.38 33.83
C SER A 124 1.47 6.75 32.41
N MET A 125 0.29 7.37 32.26
CA MET A 125 -0.20 7.88 30.97
C MET A 125 0.68 8.96 30.35
N ARG A 126 1.23 9.89 31.15
CA ARG A 126 2.18 10.91 30.65
C ARG A 126 3.51 10.31 30.22
N GLU A 127 3.96 9.26 30.91
CA GLU A 127 5.25 8.63 30.64
C GLU A 127 5.24 7.84 29.32
N LEU A 128 4.17 7.07 29.06
CA LEU A 128 3.96 6.41 27.78
C LEU A 128 3.88 7.40 26.60
N LEU A 129 3.15 8.52 26.77
CA LEU A 129 3.05 9.58 25.76
C LEU A 129 4.36 10.35 25.52
N LYS A 130 5.33 10.28 26.46
CA LYS A 130 6.69 10.80 26.27
C LYS A 130 7.58 9.83 25.47
N SER A 131 7.24 8.53 25.41
CA SER A 131 7.99 7.51 24.65
C SER A 131 7.48 7.24 23.23
N VAL A 132 6.25 7.62 22.88
CA VAL A 132 5.67 7.40 21.54
C VAL A 132 5.92 8.61 20.65
N SER A 133 6.50 8.42 19.47
CA SER A 133 6.73 9.53 18.55
C SER A 133 5.43 10.01 17.90
N ALA A 134 5.39 11.29 17.50
CA ALA A 134 4.26 11.82 16.74
C ALA A 134 4.12 11.16 15.34
N ALA A 135 5.20 10.55 14.83
CA ALA A 135 5.20 9.79 13.59
C ALA A 135 4.49 8.43 13.74
N ASP A 136 4.74 7.68 14.82
CA ASP A 136 4.11 6.36 15.05
C ASP A 136 2.59 6.46 15.23
N LEU A 137 2.13 7.53 15.90
CA LEU A 137 0.72 7.84 16.11
C LEU A 137 -0.03 8.25 14.83
N MET A 138 0.67 8.84 13.85
CA MET A 138 0.05 9.44 12.65
C MET A 138 0.24 8.65 11.36
N THR A 139 1.31 7.85 11.25
CA THR A 139 1.52 6.91 10.13
C THR A 139 0.58 5.71 10.15
N GLY A 140 -0.16 5.50 11.25
CA GLY A 140 -0.94 4.28 11.46
C GLY A 140 -0.10 3.08 11.92
N MET A 141 1.22 3.23 12.08
CA MET A 141 2.09 2.15 12.56
C MET A 141 1.73 1.68 13.98
N SER A 142 1.09 2.53 14.81
CA SER A 142 0.48 2.11 16.08
C SER A 142 -1.04 1.87 16.03
N SER A 143 -1.70 2.09 14.88
CA SER A 143 -3.17 2.30 14.80
C SER A 143 -3.80 1.78 13.51
N GLY A 144 -3.72 0.47 13.29
CA GLY A 144 -4.58 -0.25 12.34
C GLY A 144 -4.96 -1.62 12.92
N LYS A 145 -6.01 -2.27 12.39
CA LYS A 145 -6.40 -3.65 12.78
C LYS A 145 -5.26 -4.68 12.61
N ASN A 146 -4.20 -4.31 11.90
CA ASN A 146 -3.03 -5.13 11.58
C ASN A 146 -1.71 -4.64 12.20
N ALA A 147 -1.72 -3.58 13.02
CA ALA A 147 -0.52 -3.12 13.74
C ALA A 147 -0.14 -4.16 14.81
N LYS A 148 0.88 -4.95 14.51
CA LYS A 148 1.36 -6.08 15.30
C LYS A 148 2.82 -5.83 15.70
N ASP A 149 3.21 -6.26 16.88
CA ASP A 149 4.61 -6.16 17.30
C ASP A 149 5.48 -7.12 16.45
N MET A 150 6.79 -6.88 16.33
CA MET A 150 7.72 -7.80 15.67
C MET A 150 7.59 -9.24 16.19
N ALA A 151 7.29 -9.39 17.49
CA ALA A 151 7.03 -10.68 18.14
C ALA A 151 5.77 -11.42 17.59
N ASP A 152 4.77 -10.68 17.13
CA ASP A 152 3.57 -11.25 16.49
C ASP A 152 3.83 -11.71 15.05
N TYR A 153 4.79 -11.08 14.36
CA TYR A 153 5.25 -11.50 13.02
C TYR A 153 6.25 -12.67 13.10
N LYS A 154 5.78 -13.82 13.59
CA LYS A 154 6.59 -15.05 13.82
C LYS A 154 7.36 -15.58 12.59
N PHE A 155 6.96 -15.20 11.37
CA PHE A 155 7.72 -15.50 10.16
C PHE A 155 8.76 -14.41 9.87
N TRP A 156 8.33 -13.16 9.65
CA TRP A 156 9.23 -12.06 9.27
C TRP A 156 10.34 -11.76 10.30
N SER A 157 10.10 -12.03 11.58
CA SER A 157 11.12 -11.95 12.64
C SER A 157 12.32 -12.91 12.46
N THR A 158 12.20 -13.94 11.60
CA THR A 158 13.31 -14.85 11.23
C THR A 158 13.95 -14.52 9.87
N GLN A 159 13.37 -13.58 9.12
CA GLN A 159 13.81 -13.22 7.77
C GLN A 159 14.83 -12.06 7.79
N PRO A 160 15.68 -11.90 6.76
CA PRO A 160 16.70 -10.85 6.69
C PRO A 160 16.13 -9.46 6.33
N VAL A 161 15.01 -9.07 6.95
CA VAL A 161 14.36 -7.76 6.78
C VAL A 161 14.71 -6.82 7.94
N PRO A 162 14.57 -5.49 7.78
CA PRO A 162 14.68 -4.55 8.90
C PRO A 162 13.52 -4.72 9.89
N ARG A 163 13.77 -4.47 11.17
CA ARG A 163 12.70 -4.37 12.18
C ARG A 163 12.08 -2.97 12.19
N PHE A 164 10.89 -2.81 12.77
CA PHE A 164 10.26 -1.49 12.93
C PHE A 164 11.05 -0.56 13.86
N ASP A 165 11.71 -1.10 14.89
CA ASP A 165 12.52 -0.39 15.88
C ASP A 165 13.96 -0.09 15.41
N GLU A 166 14.36 -0.60 14.24
CA GLU A 166 15.71 -0.42 13.69
C GLU A 166 15.90 1.00 13.14
N LYS A 167 16.53 1.88 13.94
CA LYS A 167 16.77 3.29 13.61
C LYS A 167 17.60 3.46 12.33
N ALA A 168 17.27 4.52 11.57
CA ALA A 168 17.91 4.82 10.29
C ALA A 168 19.44 5.01 10.36
N ALA A 169 19.97 5.50 11.49
CA ALA A 169 21.41 5.71 11.67
C ALA A 169 22.28 4.43 11.61
N ALA A 170 21.70 3.22 11.58
CA ALA A 170 22.45 1.96 11.43
C ALA A 170 22.74 1.58 9.96
N GLN A 171 22.22 2.33 8.98
CA GLN A 171 22.04 1.88 7.59
C GLN A 171 23.26 2.03 6.67
N GLU A 172 24.41 2.52 7.14
CA GLU A 172 25.62 2.66 6.30
C GLU A 172 26.45 1.38 6.17
N LYS A 173 26.23 0.36 7.01
CA LYS A 173 26.97 -0.90 6.87
C LYS A 173 26.54 -1.61 5.59
N PRO A 174 27.48 -1.92 4.67
CA PRO A 174 27.15 -2.69 3.48
C PRO A 174 26.46 -3.99 3.89
N VAL A 175 25.27 -4.22 3.35
CA VAL A 175 24.60 -5.52 3.38
C VAL A 175 25.62 -6.57 2.97
N GLN A 176 25.81 -7.61 3.79
CA GLN A 176 26.54 -8.80 3.37
C GLN A 176 25.71 -9.49 2.29
N GLU A 177 26.04 -9.20 1.03
CA GLU A 177 25.57 -9.98 -0.11
C GLU A 177 26.12 -11.40 0.04
N GLY A 178 25.22 -12.38 0.13
CA GLY A 178 25.61 -13.76 0.37
C GLY A 178 24.42 -14.69 0.63
N PRO A 179 24.67 -16.01 0.60
CA PRO A 179 23.64 -17.02 0.76
C PRO A 179 23.01 -16.96 2.16
N ILE A 180 21.69 -16.89 2.18
CA ILE A 180 20.86 -17.15 3.36
C ILE A 180 20.86 -18.67 3.59
N LYS A 181 20.64 -19.12 4.84
CA LYS A 181 20.52 -20.55 5.19
C LYS A 181 19.64 -21.30 4.18
N GLU A 182 20.14 -22.44 3.72
CA GLU A 182 19.41 -23.32 2.80
C GLU A 182 18.09 -23.79 3.43
N VAL A 183 17.09 -23.97 2.56
CA VAL A 183 15.75 -24.44 2.91
C VAL A 183 15.61 -25.88 2.40
N ASP A 184 15.09 -26.77 3.22
CA ASP A 184 14.94 -28.19 2.86
C ASP A 184 14.00 -28.38 1.65
N PRO A 185 14.35 -29.27 0.70
CA PRO A 185 13.58 -29.48 -0.52
C PRO A 185 12.35 -30.37 -0.30
N ASP A 186 11.22 -29.74 0.04
CA ASP A 186 9.90 -30.38 0.02
C ASP A 186 9.32 -30.51 -1.42
N LYS A 187 8.19 -31.21 -1.55
CA LYS A 187 7.57 -31.53 -2.86
C LYS A 187 6.88 -30.31 -3.50
N TRP A 188 7.58 -29.63 -4.41
CA TRP A 188 7.08 -28.49 -5.18
C TRP A 188 6.63 -28.86 -6.60
N SER A 189 5.65 -28.12 -7.14
CA SER A 189 5.45 -28.05 -8.59
C SER A 189 6.22 -26.84 -9.11
N GLU A 190 7.10 -27.06 -10.07
CA GLU A 190 7.41 -26.00 -11.03
C GLU A 190 6.22 -25.82 -11.96
N ILE A 191 5.95 -24.60 -12.44
CA ILE A 191 4.81 -24.29 -13.30
C ILE A 191 5.33 -23.78 -14.65
N ASP A 192 4.96 -24.46 -15.73
CA ASP A 192 5.37 -24.12 -17.09
C ASP A 192 4.38 -23.18 -17.76
N LEU A 193 4.67 -21.87 -17.71
CA LEU A 193 3.88 -20.85 -18.40
C LEU A 193 4.09 -20.84 -19.94
N LEU A 194 4.74 -21.87 -20.51
CA LEU A 194 4.69 -22.18 -21.93
C LEU A 194 3.62 -23.23 -22.27
N ASP A 195 3.08 -23.93 -21.27
CA ASP A 195 1.88 -24.76 -21.41
C ASP A 195 0.63 -23.89 -21.13
N ASP A 196 -0.22 -23.73 -22.14
CA ASP A 196 -1.48 -22.99 -22.03
C ASP A 196 -2.42 -23.56 -20.95
N ALA A 197 -2.32 -24.86 -20.64
CA ALA A 197 -3.11 -25.48 -19.58
C ALA A 197 -2.64 -25.05 -18.19
N GLU A 198 -1.33 -25.05 -17.93
CA GLU A 198 -0.79 -24.61 -16.63
C GLU A 198 -0.89 -23.09 -16.45
N LEU A 199 -0.69 -22.31 -17.52
CA LEU A 199 -0.97 -20.86 -17.52
C LEU A 199 -2.42 -20.57 -17.13
N LYS A 200 -3.38 -21.34 -17.67
CA LYS A 200 -4.79 -21.21 -17.32
C LYS A 200 -5.08 -21.62 -15.87
N GLU A 201 -4.40 -22.63 -15.32
CA GLU A 201 -4.52 -22.94 -13.89
C GLU A 201 -4.06 -21.79 -12.98
N VAL A 202 -2.96 -21.11 -13.35
CA VAL A 202 -2.49 -19.91 -12.65
C VAL A 202 -3.51 -18.78 -12.78
N GLN A 203 -4.04 -18.54 -13.98
CA GLN A 203 -5.10 -17.57 -14.22
C GLN A 203 -6.34 -17.83 -13.33
N GLU A 204 -6.84 -19.07 -13.33
CA GLU A 204 -8.01 -19.47 -12.53
C GLU A 204 -7.74 -19.35 -11.01
N LEU A 205 -6.52 -19.67 -10.55
CA LEU A 205 -6.14 -19.48 -9.15
C LEU A 205 -6.10 -17.99 -8.77
N LEU A 206 -5.44 -17.15 -9.59
CA LEU A 206 -5.27 -15.72 -9.32
C LEU A 206 -6.61 -15.00 -9.32
N CYS A 207 -7.42 -15.15 -10.37
CA CYS A 207 -8.73 -14.53 -10.44
C CYS A 207 -9.59 -14.94 -9.25
N ASN A 208 -9.69 -16.22 -8.89
CA ASN A 208 -10.58 -16.64 -7.80
C ASN A 208 -10.07 -16.38 -6.37
N HIS A 209 -8.77 -16.15 -6.18
CA HIS A 209 -8.16 -16.20 -4.84
C HIS A 209 -7.03 -15.20 -4.53
N TYR A 210 -6.62 -14.30 -5.44
CA TYR A 210 -5.53 -13.35 -5.20
C TYR A 210 -5.99 -12.17 -4.33
N VAL A 211 -6.42 -11.07 -4.94
CA VAL A 211 -6.87 -9.84 -4.27
C VAL A 211 -8.35 -9.61 -4.54
N GLU A 212 -9.04 -9.22 -3.47
CA GLU A 212 -10.42 -8.72 -3.44
C GLU A 212 -10.39 -7.43 -2.62
N ASP A 213 -11.30 -6.50 -2.91
CA ASP A 213 -11.53 -5.31 -2.09
C ASP A 213 -12.11 -5.70 -0.72
N ASP A 214 -12.02 -4.79 0.26
CA ASP A 214 -12.47 -5.03 1.64
C ASP A 214 -13.99 -5.35 1.74
N GLU A 215 -14.78 -4.93 0.74
CA GLU A 215 -16.23 -5.21 0.63
C GLU A 215 -16.55 -6.39 -0.31
N ALA A 216 -15.54 -7.01 -0.94
CA ALA A 216 -15.65 -8.09 -1.90
C ALA A 216 -16.62 -7.83 -3.07
N MET A 217 -16.71 -6.57 -3.53
CA MET A 217 -17.47 -6.16 -4.71
C MET A 217 -16.71 -6.38 -6.02
N PHE A 218 -15.38 -6.43 -5.98
CA PHE A 218 -14.49 -6.48 -7.15
C PHE A 218 -13.41 -7.54 -7.01
N ARG A 219 -13.01 -8.08 -8.16
CA ARG A 219 -11.98 -9.12 -8.27
C ARG A 219 -11.20 -8.92 -9.55
N PHE A 220 -9.87 -8.91 -9.46
CA PHE A 220 -9.04 -8.79 -10.65
C PHE A 220 -9.27 -9.96 -11.61
N ASN A 221 -9.47 -9.61 -12.88
CA ASN A 221 -9.58 -10.53 -14.00
C ASN A 221 -8.28 -10.45 -14.81
N TYR A 222 -7.30 -11.27 -14.46
CA TYR A 222 -6.05 -11.36 -15.21
C TYR A 222 -6.29 -12.11 -16.52
N LEU A 223 -5.90 -11.51 -17.65
CA LEU A 223 -5.91 -12.17 -18.94
C LEU A 223 -4.62 -13.02 -19.09
N ASN A 224 -4.67 -14.06 -19.92
CA ASN A 224 -3.49 -14.86 -20.24
C ASN A 224 -2.40 -13.99 -20.88
N GLU A 225 -2.80 -13.03 -21.71
CA GLU A 225 -1.94 -12.00 -22.30
C GLU A 225 -1.25 -11.16 -21.21
N THR A 226 -1.98 -10.72 -20.16
CA THR A 226 -1.41 -9.97 -19.02
C THR A 226 -0.40 -10.80 -18.24
N LEU A 227 -0.71 -12.06 -17.94
CA LEU A 227 0.21 -12.96 -17.23
C LEU A 227 1.44 -13.30 -18.07
N ASN A 228 1.26 -13.50 -19.38
CA ASN A 228 2.37 -13.71 -20.32
C ASN A 228 3.31 -12.51 -20.40
N TRP A 229 2.79 -11.29 -20.32
CA TRP A 229 3.57 -10.06 -20.28
C TRP A 229 4.30 -9.89 -18.93
N ALA A 230 3.60 -10.06 -17.81
CA ALA A 230 4.16 -9.86 -16.47
C ALA A 230 5.19 -10.93 -16.07
N LEU A 231 4.94 -12.21 -16.37
CA LEU A 231 5.71 -13.34 -15.85
C LEU A 231 6.85 -13.81 -16.77
N LYS A 232 6.95 -13.27 -17.99
CA LYS A 232 7.99 -13.66 -18.97
C LYS A 232 8.84 -12.48 -19.44
N ALA A 233 9.18 -11.59 -18.51
CA ALA A 233 10.17 -10.52 -18.69
C ALA A 233 11.55 -11.06 -19.10
N PRO A 234 12.43 -10.28 -19.75
CA PRO A 234 13.77 -10.74 -20.13
C PRO A 234 14.54 -11.36 -18.96
N GLY A 235 15.12 -12.54 -19.19
CA GLY A 235 15.79 -13.32 -18.15
C GLY A 235 14.87 -14.12 -17.21
N TRP A 236 13.55 -14.13 -17.41
CA TRP A 236 12.62 -14.95 -16.62
C TRP A 236 13.06 -16.42 -16.56
N ARG A 237 12.72 -17.09 -15.47
CA ARG A 237 13.10 -18.48 -15.20
C ARG A 237 11.87 -19.28 -14.84
N LYS A 238 11.64 -20.40 -15.51
CA LYS A 238 10.53 -21.31 -15.17
C LYS A 238 10.62 -21.81 -13.72
N SER A 239 11.83 -22.02 -13.22
CA SER A 239 12.08 -22.35 -11.82
C SER A 239 11.54 -21.30 -10.85
N TRP A 240 11.42 -20.03 -11.24
CA TRP A 240 10.88 -18.97 -10.39
C TRP A 240 9.34 -18.86 -10.43
N HIS A 241 8.65 -19.75 -11.15
CA HIS A 241 7.20 -19.92 -11.12
C HIS A 241 6.83 -21.11 -10.24
N VAL A 242 6.64 -20.86 -8.94
CA VAL A 242 6.52 -21.91 -7.91
C VAL A 242 5.05 -22.15 -7.58
N GLY A 243 4.59 -23.38 -7.80
CA GLY A 243 3.22 -23.81 -7.52
C GLY A 243 3.12 -24.91 -6.47
N VAL A 244 1.98 -24.94 -5.78
CA VAL A 244 1.59 -26.06 -4.90
C VAL A 244 0.33 -26.69 -5.46
N ARG A 245 0.39 -27.99 -5.74
CA ARG A 245 -0.72 -28.81 -6.23
C ARG A 245 -1.26 -29.70 -5.12
N ALA A 246 -2.59 -29.84 -5.02
CA ALA A 246 -3.22 -30.70 -4.01
C ALA A 246 -3.02 -32.20 -4.34
N THR A 247 -2.49 -32.99 -3.40
CA THR A 247 -2.03 -34.37 -3.64
C THR A 247 -3.08 -35.33 -4.21
N LYS A 248 -4.37 -35.13 -3.91
CA LYS A 248 -5.46 -36.03 -4.37
C LYS A 248 -6.12 -35.59 -5.68
N SER A 249 -6.17 -34.29 -5.96
CA SER A 249 -6.91 -33.73 -7.10
C SER A 249 -6.01 -33.08 -8.15
N HIS A 250 -4.70 -33.00 -7.90
CA HIS A 250 -3.65 -32.34 -8.69
C HIS A 250 -3.87 -30.85 -9.02
N LYS A 251 -5.05 -30.29 -8.72
CA LYS A 251 -5.38 -28.87 -8.86
C LYS A 251 -4.35 -27.96 -8.17
N LEU A 252 -3.93 -26.92 -8.86
CA LEU A 252 -3.15 -25.81 -8.30
C LEU A 252 -3.92 -25.10 -7.16
N VAL A 253 -3.29 -24.97 -5.99
CA VAL A 253 -3.90 -24.37 -4.78
C VAL A 253 -3.07 -23.23 -4.18
N ALA A 254 -1.83 -23.04 -4.61
CA ALA A 254 -1.06 -21.84 -4.30
C ALA A 254 0.00 -21.58 -5.37
N PHE A 255 0.42 -20.32 -5.50
CA PHE A 255 1.39 -19.85 -6.48
C PHE A 255 2.19 -18.66 -5.91
N ILE A 256 3.44 -18.51 -6.35
CA ILE A 256 4.27 -17.32 -6.19
C ILE A 256 5.19 -17.23 -7.41
N SER A 257 5.50 -16.02 -7.87
CA SER A 257 6.43 -15.82 -8.99
C SER A 257 7.56 -14.86 -8.64
N GLY A 258 8.67 -15.00 -9.38
CA GLY A 258 9.74 -14.01 -9.45
C GLY A 258 10.17 -13.75 -10.88
N VAL A 259 10.58 -12.51 -11.19
CA VAL A 259 11.30 -12.15 -12.42
C VAL A 259 12.58 -11.38 -12.05
N PRO A 260 13.69 -11.49 -12.80
CA PRO A 260 14.90 -10.75 -12.47
C PRO A 260 14.75 -9.27 -12.81
N VAL A 261 15.17 -8.40 -11.90
CA VAL A 261 15.17 -6.94 -12.07
C VAL A 261 16.47 -6.37 -11.51
N ARG A 262 17.13 -5.52 -12.29
CA ARG A 262 18.31 -4.77 -11.82
C ARG A 262 17.86 -3.43 -11.27
N LEU A 263 18.11 -3.20 -9.98
CA LEU A 263 17.73 -1.96 -9.30
C LEU A 263 18.94 -1.08 -9.05
N ASN A 264 18.81 0.20 -9.38
CA ASN A 264 19.64 1.26 -8.81
C ASN A 264 18.99 1.76 -7.52
N ILE A 265 19.66 1.59 -6.39
CA ILE A 265 19.23 2.06 -5.08
C ILE A 265 20.32 2.99 -4.56
N ARG A 266 20.08 4.30 -4.61
CA ARG A 266 21.02 5.36 -4.19
C ARG A 266 22.43 5.17 -4.77
N ASP A 267 22.49 5.06 -6.10
CA ASP A 267 23.71 4.90 -6.90
C ASP A 267 24.45 3.55 -6.71
N ARG A 268 23.86 2.61 -5.97
CA ARG A 268 24.29 1.19 -5.91
C ARG A 268 23.40 0.34 -6.80
N LEU A 269 24.00 -0.29 -7.81
CA LEU A 269 23.34 -1.28 -8.65
C LEU A 269 23.29 -2.64 -7.93
N VAL A 270 22.11 -3.26 -7.92
CA VAL A 270 21.83 -4.52 -7.23
C VAL A 270 21.01 -5.42 -8.16
N ASN A 271 21.43 -6.67 -8.33
CA ASN A 271 20.62 -7.68 -9.01
C ASN A 271 19.58 -8.23 -8.03
N THR A 272 18.30 -8.11 -8.36
CA THR A 272 17.20 -8.52 -7.48
C THR A 272 16.21 -9.42 -8.19
N ALA A 273 15.40 -10.15 -7.44
CA ALA A 273 14.16 -10.72 -7.95
C ALA A 273 12.98 -9.78 -7.61
N GLU A 274 12.19 -9.37 -8.59
CA GLU A 274 10.86 -8.82 -8.34
C GLU A 274 9.91 -9.97 -8.02
N ILE A 275 9.37 -10.01 -6.80
CA ILE A 275 8.46 -11.05 -6.33
C ILE A 275 7.03 -10.54 -6.35
N ASN A 276 6.16 -11.25 -7.07
CA ASN A 276 4.75 -10.87 -7.25
C ASN A 276 3.85 -12.14 -7.30
N PHE A 277 2.53 -11.94 -7.45
CA PHE A 277 1.52 -12.98 -7.62
C PHE A 277 1.47 -14.06 -6.52
N LEU A 278 1.87 -13.73 -5.29
CA LEU A 278 1.73 -14.61 -4.12
C LEU A 278 0.25 -14.86 -3.79
N CYS A 279 -0.26 -16.00 -4.25
CA CYS A 279 -1.65 -16.39 -4.09
C CYS A 279 -1.76 -17.72 -3.34
N VAL A 280 -2.63 -17.76 -2.32
CA VAL A 280 -3.03 -18.99 -1.63
C VAL A 280 -4.54 -19.12 -1.68
N HIS A 281 -5.02 -20.25 -2.21
CA HIS A 281 -6.43 -20.58 -2.30
C HIS A 281 -7.13 -20.37 -0.94
N LYS A 282 -8.25 -19.63 -0.93
CA LYS A 282 -8.92 -19.10 0.28
C LYS A 282 -9.01 -20.10 1.44
N LYS A 283 -9.45 -21.34 1.17
CA LYS A 283 -9.61 -22.43 2.18
C LYS A 283 -8.31 -22.86 2.87
N LEU A 284 -7.13 -22.47 2.37
CA LEU A 284 -5.81 -22.85 2.88
C LEU A 284 -5.01 -21.68 3.46
N ARG A 285 -5.52 -20.44 3.41
CA ARG A 285 -4.80 -19.24 3.89
C ARG A 285 -4.35 -19.35 5.36
N SER A 286 -5.13 -20.02 6.21
CA SER A 286 -4.79 -20.27 7.63
C SER A 286 -3.78 -21.39 7.87
N LYS A 287 -3.30 -22.09 6.82
CA LYS A 287 -2.37 -23.24 6.92
C LYS A 287 -0.89 -22.87 6.77
N ARG A 288 -0.54 -21.58 6.85
CA ARG A 288 0.84 -21.07 6.78
C ARG A 288 1.61 -21.41 5.49
N LEU A 289 0.91 -21.65 4.37
CA LEU A 289 1.56 -21.95 3.08
C LEU A 289 2.38 -20.78 2.52
N ALA A 290 1.97 -19.52 2.74
CA ALA A 290 2.68 -18.35 2.23
C ALA A 290 4.14 -18.23 2.72
N PRO A 291 4.45 -18.39 4.04
CA PRO A 291 5.82 -18.58 4.52
C PRO A 291 6.65 -19.61 3.75
N VAL A 292 6.08 -20.78 3.45
CA VAL A 292 6.82 -21.87 2.78
C VAL A 292 7.08 -21.55 1.31
N LEU A 293 6.11 -20.91 0.63
CA LEU A 293 6.29 -20.39 -0.74
C LEU A 293 7.40 -19.32 -0.81
N ILE A 294 7.41 -18.39 0.15
CA ILE A 294 8.45 -17.35 0.25
C ILE A 294 9.82 -18.01 0.46
N MET A 295 9.93 -18.98 1.36
CA MET A 295 11.18 -19.70 1.60
C MET A 295 11.68 -20.47 0.37
N GLU A 296 10.80 -21.13 -0.38
CA GLU A 296 11.18 -21.85 -1.60
C GLU A 296 11.59 -20.90 -2.74
N ILE A 297 10.86 -19.81 -3.01
CA ILE A 297 11.28 -18.87 -4.06
C ILE A 297 12.62 -18.21 -3.67
N THR A 298 12.83 -17.84 -2.40
CA THR A 298 14.13 -17.36 -1.91
C THR A 298 15.23 -18.39 -2.15
N ARG A 299 15.00 -19.68 -1.87
CA ARG A 299 15.98 -20.75 -2.14
C ARG A 299 16.32 -20.82 -3.63
N ARG A 300 15.33 -20.70 -4.53
CA ARG A 300 15.53 -20.74 -5.98
C ARG A 300 16.22 -19.49 -6.54
N CYS A 301 16.00 -18.30 -5.96
CA CYS A 301 16.76 -17.10 -6.31
C CYS A 301 18.22 -17.21 -5.83
N ASN A 302 18.45 -17.70 -4.61
CA ASN A 302 19.79 -17.88 -4.04
C ASN A 302 20.65 -18.86 -4.85
N LEU A 303 20.06 -19.93 -5.42
CA LEU A 303 20.75 -20.88 -6.31
C LEU A 303 21.24 -20.23 -7.62
N GLU A 304 20.60 -19.15 -8.05
CA GLU A 304 20.97 -18.37 -9.24
C GLU A 304 21.90 -17.18 -8.89
N GLY A 305 22.38 -17.12 -7.65
CA GLY A 305 23.25 -16.04 -7.16
C GLY A 305 22.54 -14.72 -6.86
N ILE A 306 21.20 -14.72 -6.77
CA ILE A 306 20.40 -13.51 -6.51
C ILE A 306 19.83 -13.58 -5.09
N TYR A 307 20.41 -12.76 -4.20
CA TYR A 307 20.14 -12.80 -2.75
C TYR A 307 19.22 -11.68 -2.25
N GLN A 308 18.83 -10.75 -3.12
CA GLN A 308 17.95 -9.62 -2.83
C GLN A 308 16.66 -9.72 -3.64
N ALA A 309 15.57 -9.17 -3.09
CA ALA A 309 14.31 -9.07 -3.80
C ALA A 309 13.59 -7.75 -3.52
N ILE A 310 12.77 -7.30 -4.47
CA ILE A 310 11.79 -6.23 -4.28
C ILE A 310 10.38 -6.85 -4.31
N TYR A 311 9.52 -6.38 -3.43
CA TYR A 311 8.11 -6.78 -3.39
C TYR A 311 7.25 -5.66 -2.83
N THR A 312 5.95 -5.72 -3.11
CA THR A 312 4.96 -4.79 -2.55
C THR A 312 3.85 -5.54 -1.83
N ALA A 313 3.16 -4.84 -0.92
CA ALA A 313 1.92 -5.31 -0.32
C ALA A 313 1.02 -4.14 0.09
N GLY A 314 -0.30 -4.34 0.03
CA GLY A 314 -1.27 -3.42 0.66
C GLY A 314 -1.39 -3.57 2.18
N VAL A 315 -0.78 -4.62 2.76
CA VAL A 315 -0.64 -4.79 4.21
C VAL A 315 0.73 -4.34 4.69
N VAL A 316 0.79 -3.79 5.90
CA VAL A 316 2.04 -3.40 6.55
C VAL A 316 2.78 -4.65 7.05
N LEU A 317 4.05 -4.77 6.66
CA LEU A 317 5.02 -5.80 7.06
C LEU A 317 6.30 -5.12 7.59
N PRO A 318 7.18 -5.83 8.30
CA PRO A 318 8.45 -5.24 8.75
C PRO A 318 9.52 -5.25 7.64
N LYS A 319 10.18 -4.13 7.31
CA LYS A 319 9.77 -2.72 7.44
C LYS A 319 9.63 -2.16 6.01
N PRO A 320 8.61 -1.36 5.67
CA PRO A 320 8.51 -0.78 4.34
C PRO A 320 9.63 0.24 4.11
N VAL A 321 10.23 0.22 2.92
CA VAL A 321 11.18 1.26 2.48
C VAL A 321 10.45 2.49 1.93
N ALA A 322 9.20 2.34 1.48
CA ALA A 322 8.32 3.45 1.09
C ALA A 322 6.84 3.05 1.24
N SER A 323 5.96 4.02 1.42
CA SER A 323 4.50 3.81 1.45
C SER A 323 3.81 4.82 0.54
N CYS A 324 3.47 4.38 -0.67
CA CYS A 324 2.81 5.18 -1.69
C CYS A 324 1.28 5.09 -1.54
N ARG A 325 0.55 6.06 -2.09
CA ARG A 325 -0.92 6.09 -2.09
C ARG A 325 -1.47 5.92 -3.51
N TYR A 326 -2.52 5.13 -3.69
CA TYR A 326 -3.24 5.11 -4.96
C TYR A 326 -4.05 6.40 -5.16
N PHE A 327 -4.12 6.83 -6.41
CA PHE A 327 -4.97 7.94 -6.85
C PHE A 327 -5.78 7.50 -8.06
N HIS A 328 -7.01 8.01 -8.18
CA HIS A 328 -7.94 7.61 -9.23
C HIS A 328 -8.38 8.82 -10.05
N ARG A 329 -8.43 8.65 -11.38
CA ARG A 329 -9.00 9.61 -12.30
C ARG A 329 -10.19 8.95 -13.00
N ALA A 330 -11.40 9.36 -12.66
CA ALA A 330 -12.60 8.90 -13.36
C ALA A 330 -12.57 9.35 -14.83
N LEU A 331 -12.77 8.41 -15.75
CA LEU A 331 -12.86 8.64 -17.19
C LEU A 331 -14.34 8.62 -17.61
N ASP A 332 -15.00 7.49 -17.39
CA ASP A 332 -16.42 7.29 -17.69
C ASP A 332 -17.27 7.49 -16.43
N TRP A 333 -17.84 8.68 -16.27
CA TRP A 333 -18.71 9.00 -15.14
C TRP A 333 -19.85 9.93 -15.57
N GLU A 334 -21.06 9.37 -15.73
CA GLU A 334 -22.24 10.05 -16.27
C GLU A 334 -22.59 11.36 -15.52
N LYS A 335 -22.31 11.43 -14.21
CA LYS A 335 -22.66 12.57 -13.35
C LYS A 335 -21.65 13.73 -13.39
N LEU A 336 -20.63 13.69 -14.26
CA LEU A 336 -19.55 14.69 -14.35
C LEU A 336 -19.50 15.35 -15.74
N TYR A 337 -20.65 15.83 -16.22
CA TYR A 337 -20.81 16.55 -17.48
C TYR A 337 -19.74 17.66 -17.71
N ASN A 338 -19.34 18.35 -16.63
CA ASN A 338 -18.34 19.44 -16.67
C ASN A 338 -16.87 19.00 -16.68
N TYR A 339 -16.57 17.69 -16.69
CA TYR A 339 -15.19 17.15 -16.65
C TYR A 339 -14.89 16.14 -17.76
N ARG A 340 -15.76 16.07 -18.79
CA ARG A 340 -15.55 15.25 -19.99
C ARG A 340 -14.21 15.60 -20.64
N LEU A 341 -13.40 14.59 -20.92
CA LEU A 341 -12.12 14.76 -21.59
C LEU A 341 -12.32 15.17 -23.06
N PRO A 342 -11.37 15.91 -23.67
CA PRO A 342 -11.39 16.17 -25.11
C PRO A 342 -11.40 14.87 -25.91
N GLU A 343 -12.14 14.82 -27.02
CA GLU A 343 -12.24 13.63 -27.88
C GLU A 343 -10.93 13.31 -28.65
N ARG A 344 -9.98 14.25 -28.65
CA ARG A 344 -8.67 14.10 -29.30
C ARG A 344 -7.57 14.64 -28.40
N THR A 345 -6.43 13.98 -28.41
CA THR A 345 -5.19 14.43 -27.78
C THR A 345 -4.68 15.70 -28.46
N VAL A 346 -4.16 16.65 -27.67
CA VAL A 346 -3.76 17.98 -28.15
C VAL A 346 -2.27 18.13 -28.43
N THR A 347 -1.43 17.24 -27.90
CA THR A 347 0.03 17.30 -28.05
C THR A 347 0.46 16.97 -29.49
N PRO A 348 1.10 17.88 -30.24
CA PRO A 348 1.66 17.59 -31.55
C PRO A 348 2.73 16.49 -31.47
N GLY A 349 2.88 15.69 -32.53
CA GLY A 349 3.87 14.61 -32.56
C GLY A 349 3.55 13.38 -31.69
N LEU A 350 2.46 13.41 -30.92
CA LEU A 350 2.03 12.27 -30.10
C LEU A 350 1.56 11.10 -30.98
N ARG A 351 2.22 9.94 -30.83
CA ARG A 351 1.86 8.68 -31.49
C ARG A 351 2.17 7.48 -30.62
N LEU A 352 1.70 6.29 -31.02
CA LEU A 352 2.13 5.04 -30.41
C LEU A 352 3.65 4.84 -30.60
N MET A 353 4.28 4.24 -29.60
CA MET A 353 5.66 3.77 -29.67
C MET A 353 5.80 2.64 -30.71
N ARG A 354 6.96 2.60 -31.37
CA ARG A 354 7.39 1.59 -32.33
C ARG A 354 8.73 1.01 -31.90
N ALA A 355 9.11 -0.14 -32.47
CA ALA A 355 10.41 -0.76 -32.20
C ALA A 355 11.61 0.14 -32.55
N GLU A 356 11.47 1.00 -33.56
CA GLU A 356 12.48 1.99 -33.97
C GLU A 356 12.72 3.11 -32.93
N ASP A 357 11.76 3.36 -32.03
CA ASP A 357 11.91 4.38 -30.97
C ASP A 357 12.71 3.85 -29.76
N ALA A 358 12.91 2.54 -29.65
CA ALA A 358 13.38 1.89 -28.43
C ALA A 358 14.73 2.42 -27.93
N ASP A 359 15.67 2.76 -28.81
CA ASP A 359 16.96 3.36 -28.41
C ASP A 359 16.79 4.75 -27.79
N GLN A 360 15.95 5.60 -28.39
CA GLN A 360 15.67 6.94 -27.87
C GLN A 360 14.89 6.88 -26.56
N VAL A 361 13.89 5.99 -26.46
CA VAL A 361 13.11 5.76 -25.24
C VAL A 361 13.99 5.22 -24.11
N THR A 362 14.88 4.26 -24.38
CA THR A 362 15.84 3.74 -23.39
C THR A 362 16.72 4.86 -22.86
N SER A 363 17.31 5.66 -23.74
CA SER A 363 18.19 6.78 -23.35
C SER A 363 17.45 7.88 -22.55
N LEU A 364 16.21 8.19 -22.91
CA LEU A 364 15.39 9.17 -22.18
C LEU A 364 14.97 8.63 -20.80
N LEU A 365 14.55 7.37 -20.74
CA LEU A 365 14.14 6.69 -19.50
C LEU A 365 15.31 6.58 -18.51
N GLU A 366 16.49 6.14 -18.95
CA GLU A 366 17.68 6.00 -18.12
C GLU A 366 18.11 7.34 -17.49
N ARG A 367 18.12 8.42 -18.29
CA ARG A 367 18.41 9.77 -17.80
C ARG A 367 17.36 10.27 -16.81
N TYR A 368 16.09 9.98 -17.07
CA TYR A 368 14.98 10.43 -16.23
C TYR A 368 14.95 9.70 -14.88
N MET A 369 15.24 8.39 -14.86
CA MET A 369 15.25 7.58 -13.65
C MET A 369 16.40 7.90 -12.69
N LYS A 370 17.49 8.51 -13.16
CA LYS A 370 18.55 9.05 -12.28
C LYS A 370 18.07 10.18 -11.34
N ARG A 371 16.86 10.70 -11.54
CA ARG A 371 16.22 11.68 -10.64
C ARG A 371 15.60 11.06 -9.39
N VAL A 372 15.41 9.73 -9.33
CA VAL A 372 14.82 9.05 -8.17
C VAL A 372 15.86 8.27 -7.34
N LYS A 373 15.54 7.94 -6.09
CA LYS A 373 16.42 7.20 -5.18
C LYS A 373 16.36 5.67 -5.33
N MET A 374 15.32 5.13 -5.96
CA MET A 374 15.18 3.71 -6.30
C MET A 374 14.46 3.55 -7.64
N ALA A 375 15.14 2.97 -8.64
CA ALA A 375 14.59 2.70 -9.97
C ALA A 375 15.11 1.37 -10.55
N GLN A 376 14.37 0.83 -11.52
CA GLN A 376 14.88 -0.21 -12.41
C GLN A 376 15.85 0.39 -13.43
N GLU A 377 16.99 -0.27 -13.64
CA GLU A 377 17.91 0.01 -14.73
C GLU A 377 17.48 -0.79 -15.95
N PHE A 378 16.79 -0.14 -16.89
CA PHE A 378 16.27 -0.78 -18.09
C PHE A 378 17.33 -0.92 -19.18
N ASN A 379 17.44 -2.11 -19.76
CA ASN A 379 18.10 -2.34 -21.04
C ASN A 379 17.10 -2.31 -22.22
N LYS A 380 17.60 -2.35 -23.47
CA LYS A 380 16.77 -2.28 -24.69
C LYS A 380 15.78 -3.44 -24.84
N GLU A 381 16.15 -4.65 -24.44
CA GLU A 381 15.28 -5.84 -24.48
C GLU A 381 14.12 -5.68 -23.49
N GLU A 382 14.39 -5.17 -22.28
CA GLU A 382 13.37 -4.82 -21.29
C GLU A 382 12.47 -3.69 -21.78
N VAL A 383 13.01 -2.64 -22.41
CA VAL A 383 12.21 -1.55 -22.99
C VAL A 383 11.27 -2.07 -24.08
N LEU A 384 11.73 -2.97 -24.95
CA LEU A 384 10.89 -3.60 -25.96
C LEU A 384 9.80 -4.49 -25.31
N HIS A 385 10.15 -5.34 -24.33
CA HIS A 385 9.18 -6.22 -23.68
C HIS A 385 8.12 -5.45 -22.86
N TRP A 386 8.55 -4.48 -22.06
CA TRP A 386 7.65 -3.76 -21.14
C TRP A 386 6.81 -2.69 -21.83
N PHE A 387 7.28 -2.09 -22.92
CA PHE A 387 6.62 -0.92 -23.52
C PHE A 387 6.08 -1.14 -24.94
N LEU A 388 6.52 -2.18 -25.66
CA LEU A 388 6.00 -2.50 -27.00
C LEU A 388 5.14 -3.78 -26.96
N ASP A 389 3.82 -3.58 -26.88
CA ASP A 389 2.87 -4.69 -26.99
C ASP A 389 2.96 -5.38 -28.36
N LYS A 390 2.76 -6.71 -28.37
CA LYS A 390 2.72 -7.54 -29.59
C LYS A 390 1.42 -7.34 -30.38
N GLU A 391 0.36 -6.94 -29.69
CA GLU A 391 -0.88 -6.52 -30.33
C GLU A 391 -0.70 -5.16 -31.00
N THR A 392 -1.15 -5.05 -32.25
CA THR A 392 -0.99 -3.85 -33.08
C THR A 392 -2.25 -2.99 -33.13
N ASP A 393 -3.44 -3.55 -32.91
CA ASP A 393 -4.66 -2.76 -32.78
C ASP A 393 -4.75 -2.15 -31.37
N PRO A 394 -4.69 -0.81 -31.21
CA PRO A 394 -4.84 -0.17 -29.90
C PRO A 394 -6.23 -0.34 -29.27
N LYS A 395 -7.23 -0.84 -30.01
CA LYS A 395 -8.58 -1.14 -29.52
C LYS A 395 -8.81 -2.61 -29.16
N SER A 396 -7.86 -3.49 -29.46
CA SER A 396 -7.96 -4.91 -29.14
C SER A 396 -8.10 -5.12 -27.63
N ASN A 397 -8.98 -6.05 -27.25
CA ASN A 397 -9.18 -6.44 -25.85
C ASN A 397 -8.04 -7.32 -25.31
N LYS A 398 -7.13 -7.78 -26.18
CA LYS A 398 -5.94 -8.57 -25.82
C LYS A 398 -4.72 -7.71 -25.52
N ARG A 399 -4.76 -6.43 -25.88
CA ARG A 399 -3.68 -5.48 -25.60
C ARG A 399 -3.55 -5.26 -24.10
N VAL A 400 -2.33 -5.36 -23.59
CA VAL A 400 -1.99 -5.23 -22.18
C VAL A 400 -1.41 -3.86 -21.88
N VAL A 401 -0.53 -3.34 -22.75
CA VAL A 401 0.19 -2.08 -22.54
C VAL A 401 0.05 -1.10 -23.72
N TRP A 402 -0.17 0.16 -23.39
CA TRP A 402 -0.20 1.27 -24.34
C TRP A 402 0.96 2.21 -24.01
N THR A 403 1.90 2.35 -24.94
CA THR A 403 3.00 3.32 -24.82
C THR A 403 2.90 4.33 -25.94
N TYR A 404 2.97 5.60 -25.58
CA TYR A 404 2.99 6.72 -26.50
C TYR A 404 4.31 7.48 -26.40
N VAL A 405 4.76 8.02 -27.53
CA VAL A 405 5.92 8.89 -27.66
C VAL A 405 5.51 10.21 -28.31
N VAL A 406 6.23 11.27 -28.00
CA VAL A 406 6.14 12.57 -28.69
C VAL A 406 7.38 12.75 -29.55
N GLU A 407 7.19 12.78 -30.87
CA GLU A 407 8.25 12.98 -31.86
C GLU A 407 8.28 14.45 -32.33
N ASP A 408 9.45 15.09 -32.24
CA ASP A 408 9.65 16.47 -32.72
C ASP A 408 9.86 16.56 -34.25
N THR A 409 10.03 17.78 -34.77
CA THR A 409 10.28 18.00 -36.21
C THR A 409 11.60 17.41 -36.72
N ASN A 410 12.51 17.06 -35.82
CA ASN A 410 13.82 16.47 -36.11
C ASN A 410 13.82 14.94 -35.96
N LYS A 411 12.67 14.32 -35.70
CA LYS A 411 12.50 12.89 -35.37
C LYS A 411 13.12 12.47 -34.03
N LYS A 412 13.34 13.43 -33.13
CA LYS A 412 13.78 13.16 -31.76
C LYS A 412 12.56 12.87 -30.89
N ILE A 413 12.65 11.82 -30.07
CA ILE A 413 11.66 11.55 -29.02
C ILE A 413 11.92 12.49 -27.83
N THR A 414 10.92 13.28 -27.44
CA THR A 414 11.01 14.28 -26.35
C THR A 414 10.29 13.85 -25.08
N ASP A 415 9.20 13.10 -25.23
CA ASP A 415 8.40 12.58 -24.12
C ASP A 415 7.99 11.14 -24.45
N PHE A 416 7.87 10.30 -23.43
CA PHE A 416 7.11 9.05 -23.53
C PHE A 416 6.32 8.80 -22.26
N PHE A 417 5.20 8.09 -22.38
CA PHE A 417 4.45 7.55 -21.25
C PHE A 417 3.76 6.25 -21.62
N SER A 418 3.58 5.37 -20.64
CA SER A 418 2.88 4.10 -20.77
C SER A 418 1.83 3.90 -19.69
N PHE A 419 0.81 3.11 -20.02
CA PHE A 419 -0.15 2.58 -19.05
C PHE A 419 -0.54 1.15 -19.44
N TYR A 420 -0.84 0.32 -18.45
CA TYR A 420 -1.39 -1.02 -18.66
C TYR A 420 -2.85 -1.11 -18.23
N CYS A 421 -3.60 -2.04 -18.82
CA CYS A 421 -4.98 -2.30 -18.45
C CYS A 421 -5.06 -3.52 -17.53
N LEU A 422 -5.72 -3.35 -16.38
CA LEU A 422 -6.24 -4.46 -15.59
C LEU A 422 -7.76 -4.40 -15.59
N GLU A 423 -8.36 -5.58 -15.76
CA GLU A 423 -9.81 -5.74 -15.68
C GLU A 423 -10.22 -6.21 -14.28
N SER A 424 -11.43 -5.86 -13.87
CA SER A 424 -12.03 -6.33 -12.62
C SER A 424 -13.48 -6.73 -12.87
N SER A 425 -13.84 -7.93 -12.45
CA SER A 425 -15.22 -8.42 -12.52
C SER A 425 -16.02 -7.93 -11.32
N VAL A 426 -17.20 -7.37 -11.56
CA VAL A 426 -18.14 -6.99 -10.50
C VAL A 426 -18.84 -8.23 -9.95
N ILE A 427 -18.79 -8.41 -8.64
CA ILE A 427 -19.43 -9.50 -7.93
C ILE A 427 -20.88 -9.08 -7.58
N HIS A 428 -21.83 -10.04 -7.62
CA HIS A 428 -23.25 -9.86 -7.24
C HIS A 428 -24.14 -8.95 -8.12
N ASN A 429 -23.74 -8.55 -9.34
CA ASN A 429 -24.65 -7.81 -10.23
C ASN A 429 -25.62 -8.75 -10.99
N ALA A 430 -26.94 -8.48 -10.91
CA ALA A 430 -27.99 -9.34 -11.45
C ALA A 430 -28.26 -9.16 -12.96
N SER A 431 -27.84 -8.04 -13.55
CA SER A 431 -27.94 -7.80 -14.99
C SER A 431 -26.54 -7.70 -15.63
N HIS A 432 -26.09 -8.84 -16.16
CA HIS A 432 -24.83 -9.01 -16.90
C HIS A 432 -23.53 -8.82 -16.10
N SER A 433 -22.54 -9.66 -16.44
CA SER A 433 -21.17 -9.57 -15.95
C SER A 433 -20.54 -8.23 -16.34
N SER A 434 -20.60 -7.26 -15.44
CA SER A 434 -19.99 -5.95 -15.63
C SER A 434 -18.49 -6.10 -15.38
N THR A 435 -17.68 -5.81 -16.40
CA THR A 435 -16.22 -5.71 -16.26
C THR A 435 -15.85 -4.23 -16.17
N ILE A 436 -15.21 -3.85 -15.07
CA ILE A 436 -14.58 -2.54 -14.93
C ILE A 436 -13.17 -2.65 -15.49
N ARG A 437 -12.79 -1.74 -16.40
CA ARG A 437 -11.44 -1.64 -16.95
C ARG A 437 -10.73 -0.47 -16.29
N ALA A 438 -9.59 -0.74 -15.66
CA ALA A 438 -8.76 0.28 -15.03
C ALA A 438 -7.43 0.41 -15.79
N ALA A 439 -7.08 1.65 -16.14
CA ALA A 439 -5.79 1.99 -16.73
C ALA A 439 -4.83 2.44 -15.61
N TYR A 440 -3.75 1.69 -15.42
CA TYR A 440 -2.70 1.99 -14.45
C TYR A 440 -1.56 2.70 -15.18
N LEU A 441 -1.30 3.96 -14.81
CA LEU A 441 -0.13 4.70 -15.28
C LEU A 441 1.14 3.93 -14.86
N PHE A 442 1.99 3.63 -15.83
CA PHE A 442 3.15 2.76 -15.66
C PHE A 442 4.43 3.62 -15.61
N TYR A 443 5.21 3.65 -16.68
CA TYR A 443 6.43 4.47 -16.74
C TYR A 443 6.27 5.68 -17.66
N TYR A 444 7.01 6.74 -17.39
CA TYR A 444 7.06 7.93 -18.23
C TYR A 444 8.40 8.65 -18.07
N ALA A 445 8.79 9.41 -19.10
CA ALA A 445 9.93 10.31 -19.06
C ALA A 445 9.71 11.48 -20.02
N THR A 446 10.38 12.60 -19.77
CA THR A 446 10.24 13.84 -20.55
C THR A 446 11.53 14.65 -20.50
N GLU A 447 11.94 15.21 -21.65
CA GLU A 447 13.08 16.13 -21.73
C GLU A 447 12.85 17.41 -20.92
N SER A 448 11.59 17.81 -20.69
CA SER A 448 11.26 18.98 -19.88
C SER A 448 11.62 18.86 -18.41
N ALA A 449 12.03 17.67 -17.95
CA ALA A 449 12.64 17.48 -16.63
C ALA A 449 14.12 17.92 -16.55
N PHE A 450 14.72 18.32 -17.68
CA PHE A 450 16.11 18.81 -17.75
C PHE A 450 16.21 20.26 -18.28
N GLU A 451 15.10 20.84 -18.76
CA GLU A 451 15.05 22.21 -19.32
C GLU A 451 15.26 23.31 -18.25
N THR A 452 15.04 23.00 -16.97
CA THR A 452 15.23 23.94 -15.85
C THR A 452 16.27 23.40 -14.86
N GLN A 453 17.34 24.16 -14.64
CA GLN A 453 18.40 23.85 -13.65
C GLN A 453 18.04 24.26 -12.20
N ASN A 454 16.77 24.60 -11.94
CA ASN A 454 16.30 24.93 -10.60
C ASN A 454 15.72 23.67 -9.95
N ASP A 455 15.98 23.45 -8.66
CA ASP A 455 15.51 22.28 -7.89
C ASP A 455 13.98 22.11 -7.83
N ASP A 456 13.24 23.15 -8.20
CA ASP A 456 11.79 23.20 -8.18
C ASP A 456 11.18 22.55 -9.44
N ASP A 457 10.72 21.31 -9.26
CA ASP A 457 10.04 20.42 -10.23
C ASP A 457 8.64 20.94 -10.69
N GLU A 458 8.48 22.25 -10.84
CA GLU A 458 7.21 22.96 -11.05
C GLU A 458 6.57 22.65 -12.41
N VAL A 459 7.37 22.42 -13.46
CA VAL A 459 6.84 21.99 -14.77
C VAL A 459 6.14 20.64 -14.65
N LEU A 460 6.75 19.66 -13.98
CA LEU A 460 6.14 18.35 -13.77
C LEU A 460 4.98 18.41 -12.76
N LYS A 461 5.10 19.23 -11.72
CA LYS A 461 4.04 19.51 -10.74
C LYS A 461 2.80 20.12 -11.40
N ALA A 462 2.97 21.08 -12.30
CA ALA A 462 1.88 21.69 -13.07
C ALA A 462 1.22 20.66 -13.99
N ARG A 463 2.01 19.85 -14.72
CA ARG A 463 1.49 18.74 -15.54
C ARG A 463 0.68 17.74 -14.70
N LEU A 464 1.19 17.31 -13.54
CA LEU A 464 0.50 16.36 -12.65
C LEU A 464 -0.81 16.93 -12.08
N ASN A 465 -0.79 18.18 -11.61
CA ASN A 465 -1.97 18.84 -11.05
C ASN A 465 -3.10 19.02 -12.08
N LEU A 466 -2.75 19.21 -13.36
CA LEU A 466 -3.72 19.33 -14.46
C LEU A 466 -4.57 18.06 -14.64
N LEU A 467 -4.02 16.88 -14.31
CA LEU A 467 -4.68 15.59 -14.52
C LEU A 467 -5.84 15.32 -13.55
N LYS A 468 -6.02 16.14 -12.50
CA LYS A 468 -7.17 16.07 -11.56
C LYS A 468 -7.43 14.66 -11.01
N PHE A 469 -6.36 13.99 -10.57
CA PHE A 469 -6.42 12.74 -9.83
C PHE A 469 -6.98 12.97 -8.42
N GLY A 470 -7.97 12.17 -8.02
CA GLY A 470 -8.51 12.15 -6.67
C GLY A 470 -7.77 11.14 -5.78
N PRO A 471 -7.60 11.41 -4.48
CA PRO A 471 -6.96 10.46 -3.56
C PRO A 471 -7.82 9.20 -3.35
N GLY A 472 -7.24 8.02 -3.59
CA GLY A 472 -7.83 6.73 -3.23
C GLY A 472 -7.67 6.41 -1.74
N ASP A 473 -8.29 5.34 -1.26
CA ASP A 473 -8.12 4.83 0.11
C ASP A 473 -6.90 3.90 0.22
N GLY A 474 -6.63 3.08 -0.79
CA GLY A 474 -5.53 2.13 -0.84
C GLY A 474 -4.12 2.76 -0.74
N GLN A 475 -3.25 2.06 -0.01
CA GLN A 475 -1.81 2.30 0.02
C GLN A 475 -1.06 1.10 -0.56
N LEU A 476 0.13 1.36 -1.12
CA LEU A 476 1.07 0.34 -1.60
C LEU A 476 2.40 0.52 -0.89
N HIS A 477 2.77 -0.46 -0.06
CA HIS A 477 4.01 -0.46 0.67
C HIS A 477 5.08 -1.21 -0.13
N TYR A 478 6.24 -0.60 -0.31
CA TYR A 478 7.40 -1.19 -0.98
C TYR A 478 8.36 -1.76 0.05
N TYR A 479 8.94 -2.92 -0.26
CA TYR A 479 9.86 -3.64 0.60
C TYR A 479 11.07 -4.14 -0.19
N LEU A 480 12.20 -4.24 0.51
CA LEU A 480 13.40 -4.88 0.00
C LEU A 480 13.78 -6.04 0.93
N PHE A 481 13.83 -7.24 0.38
CA PHE A 481 14.29 -8.44 1.07
C PHE A 481 15.82 -8.49 1.07
N ASN A 482 16.41 -8.80 2.23
CA ASN A 482 17.87 -8.90 2.40
C ASN A 482 18.64 -7.66 1.92
N TYR A 483 18.06 -6.46 2.15
CA TYR A 483 18.69 -5.18 1.85
C TYR A 483 18.35 -4.15 2.92
N ARG A 484 19.23 -3.17 3.14
CA ARG A 484 19.05 -2.09 4.12
C ARG A 484 19.32 -0.74 3.45
N THR A 485 18.40 0.18 3.63
CA THR A 485 18.43 1.55 3.14
C THR A 485 17.57 2.42 4.06
N ALA A 486 17.79 3.74 4.05
CA ALA A 486 16.86 4.64 4.73
C ALA A 486 15.55 4.72 3.95
N ASP A 487 14.50 5.09 4.65
CA ASP A 487 13.17 5.26 4.09
C ASP A 487 13.23 6.22 2.88
N LEU A 488 12.50 5.89 1.82
CA LEU A 488 12.51 6.57 0.54
C LEU A 488 11.28 7.51 0.47
N PRO A 489 11.45 8.75 -0.02
CA PRO A 489 10.33 9.67 -0.20
C PRO A 489 9.18 9.09 -1.05
N SER A 490 7.97 9.03 -0.49
CA SER A 490 6.83 8.30 -1.09
C SER A 490 5.77 9.17 -1.78
N GLY A 491 6.07 10.45 -1.99
CA GLY A 491 5.21 11.44 -2.64
C GLY A 491 4.10 12.01 -1.75
N VAL A 492 3.97 11.56 -0.49
CA VAL A 492 2.91 11.98 0.44
C VAL A 492 3.44 12.39 1.81
N ASP A 493 2.70 13.26 2.51
CA ASP A 493 2.95 13.67 3.89
C ASP A 493 2.38 12.68 4.93
N THR A 494 2.59 13.00 6.21
CA THR A 494 2.05 12.25 7.36
C THR A 494 0.50 12.26 7.47
N LYS A 495 -0.20 12.98 6.60
CA LYS A 495 -1.67 12.99 6.46
C LYS A 495 -2.11 12.30 5.16
N ASN A 496 -1.19 11.56 4.52
CA ASN A 496 -1.38 10.86 3.25
C ASN A 496 -1.76 11.82 2.09
N GLN A 497 -1.44 13.11 2.18
CA GLN A 497 -1.67 14.11 1.13
C GLN A 497 -0.43 14.28 0.26
N VAL A 498 -0.57 14.66 -1.01
CA VAL A 498 0.58 14.88 -1.91
C VAL A 498 1.51 15.96 -1.35
N ASP A 499 2.79 15.63 -1.14
CA ASP A 499 3.83 16.58 -0.72
C ASP A 499 4.95 16.61 -1.77
N ALA A 500 5.22 17.81 -2.30
CA ALA A 500 6.28 18.01 -3.29
C ALA A 500 7.67 17.68 -2.72
N ARG A 501 7.89 17.91 -1.42
CA ARG A 501 9.17 17.65 -0.74
C ARG A 501 9.44 16.15 -0.51
N GLN A 502 8.40 15.32 -0.66
CA GLN A 502 8.48 13.86 -0.54
C GLN A 502 8.55 13.16 -1.90
N ARG A 503 8.77 13.88 -3.01
CA ARG A 503 8.94 13.29 -4.33
C ARG A 503 10.34 12.70 -4.52
N GLY A 504 10.51 11.91 -5.57
CA GLY A 504 11.83 11.42 -5.99
C GLY A 504 12.38 10.23 -5.21
N GLY A 505 11.63 9.56 -4.34
CA GLY A 505 12.10 8.32 -3.69
C GLY A 505 11.96 7.10 -4.57
N VAL A 506 10.72 6.72 -4.89
CA VAL A 506 10.38 5.52 -5.68
C VAL A 506 10.11 5.87 -7.14
N GLY A 507 10.82 5.21 -8.06
CA GLY A 507 10.53 5.21 -9.50
C GLY A 507 10.35 3.80 -10.08
N VAL A 508 10.20 2.77 -9.25
CA VAL A 508 9.75 1.43 -9.68
C VAL A 508 8.23 1.38 -9.61
N VAL A 509 7.58 0.93 -10.68
CA VAL A 509 6.14 0.66 -10.72
C VAL A 509 5.91 -0.84 -10.87
N MET A 510 5.29 -1.43 -9.87
CA MET A 510 5.03 -2.88 -9.75
C MET A 510 3.62 -3.21 -10.27
N LEU A 511 3.44 -4.42 -10.81
CA LEU A 511 2.21 -4.85 -11.50
C LEU A 511 1.08 -5.34 -10.57
#